data_AF-A0A966T9I1-F1
#
_entry.id   AF-A0A966T9I1-F1
#
_cell.length_a   1.000
_cell.length_b   1.000
_cell.length_c   1.000
_cell.angle_alpha   90.00
_cell.angle_beta   90.00
_cell.angle_gamma   90.00
#
_symmetry.space_group_name_H-M   'P 1'
#
loop_
_entity.id
_entity.type
_entity.pdbx_description
1 polymer ?
#
loop_
_entity_poly.entity_id
_entity_poly.type
_entity_poly.pdbx_seq_one_letter_code
_entity_poly.pdbx_strand_id
1 'polypeptide(L)'
;MTTETAAKKRFKPYQLSIAFGVGIGTFTLISGIVPQLTGWENTSLIHREVFGGIPTAFKVAFYTVIPMMLIWGSLRFADRVRNWERGAPDRRKTTPKNVKRRLADYRSGVYMRTLLRDSAAGLMHSMIYFGFLVLLGVTTVLEIDHQMPEALKFLHGDVYRGYALVGDVAGVVFTVGVVWAILRRYVQRPYRIRIKTKPEHALILGVLLAIGITGFGAEMFRIAQGQAAGVNLDHEKWSVVGYPLAQLVNGASASTLTTW
;
A
#
# COMPACT_ATOMS: atom_id res chain seq x y z
N MET A 1 -3.53 49.81 -31.15
CA MET A 1 -3.71 49.35 -29.76
C MET A 1 -4.07 47.88 -29.78
N THR A 2 -3.10 46.99 -29.56
CA THR A 2 -3.34 45.55 -29.38
C THR A 2 -3.58 45.30 -27.90
N THR A 3 -4.82 44.96 -27.54
CA THR A 3 -5.17 44.54 -26.18
C THR A 3 -4.44 43.25 -25.84
N GLU A 4 -3.38 43.35 -25.05
CA GLU A 4 -2.76 42.25 -24.34
C GLU A 4 -3.82 41.66 -23.40
N THR A 5 -4.48 40.58 -23.82
CA THR A 5 -5.32 39.80 -22.93
C THR A 5 -4.39 39.15 -21.91
N ALA A 6 -4.39 39.68 -20.69
CA ALA A 6 -3.64 39.15 -19.55
C ALA A 6 -3.76 37.62 -19.51
N ALA A 7 -2.65 36.93 -19.76
CA ALA A 7 -2.61 35.48 -19.76
C ALA A 7 -3.13 34.96 -18.42
N LYS A 8 -4.28 34.29 -18.44
CA LYS A 8 -4.92 33.69 -17.26
C LYS A 8 -3.85 32.91 -16.48
N LYS A 9 -3.59 33.24 -15.21
CA LYS A 9 -2.66 32.50 -14.35
C LYS A 9 -3.08 31.02 -14.32
N ARG A 10 -2.44 30.20 -15.15
CA ARG A 10 -2.63 28.75 -15.15
C ARG A 10 -1.70 28.18 -14.10
N PHE A 11 -2.25 27.40 -13.17
CA PHE A 11 -1.45 26.59 -12.25
C PHE A 11 -0.45 25.76 -13.05
N LYS A 12 0.82 25.83 -12.64
CA LYS A 12 1.87 25.01 -13.23
C LYS A 12 1.74 23.58 -12.69
N PRO A 13 1.91 22.53 -13.52
CA PRO A 13 1.83 21.14 -13.09
C PRO A 13 2.62 20.82 -11.79
N TYR A 14 3.81 21.39 -11.58
CA TYR A 14 4.54 21.14 -10.34
C TYR A 14 3.80 21.65 -9.08
N GLN A 15 3.01 22.73 -9.20
CA GLN A 15 2.22 23.27 -8.08
C GLN A 15 1.11 22.30 -7.67
N LEU A 16 0.55 21.55 -8.63
CA LEU A 16 -0.45 20.51 -8.35
C LEU A 16 0.17 19.37 -7.54
N SER A 17 1.42 18.97 -7.86
CA SER A 17 2.14 17.99 -7.03
C SER A 17 2.23 18.46 -5.59
N ILE A 18 2.76 19.68 -5.37
CA ILE A 18 2.96 20.24 -4.03
C ILE A 18 1.62 20.30 -3.28
N ALA A 19 0.57 20.86 -3.91
CA ALA A 19 -0.74 20.98 -3.30
C ALA A 19 -1.31 19.61 -2.92
N PHE A 20 -1.17 18.60 -3.78
CA PHE A 20 -1.60 17.23 -3.51
C PHE A 20 -0.82 16.59 -2.35
N GLY A 21 0.50 16.78 -2.33
CA GLY A 21 1.36 16.27 -1.27
C GLY A 21 1.08 16.89 0.10
N VAL A 22 0.90 18.21 0.14
CA VAL A 22 0.46 18.92 1.36
C VAL A 22 -0.93 18.45 1.77
N GLY A 23 -1.87 18.36 0.83
CA GLY A 23 -3.23 17.90 1.10
C GLY A 23 -3.27 16.50 1.72
N ILE A 24 -2.59 15.52 1.12
CA ILE A 24 -2.54 14.15 1.66
C ILE A 24 -1.75 14.13 2.98
N GLY A 25 -0.61 14.81 3.07
CA GLY A 25 0.17 14.85 4.31
C GLY A 25 -0.65 15.40 5.48
N THR A 26 -1.35 16.52 5.28
CA THR A 26 -2.24 17.10 6.27
C THR A 26 -3.40 16.16 6.59
N PHE A 27 -4.02 15.53 5.59
CA PHE A 27 -5.08 14.55 5.80
C PHE A 27 -4.60 13.38 6.67
N THR A 28 -3.45 12.77 6.35
CA THR A 28 -2.88 11.67 7.13
C THR A 28 -2.53 12.08 8.55
N LEU A 29 -2.01 13.30 8.76
CA LEU A 29 -1.75 13.82 10.11
C LEU A 29 -3.06 13.95 10.91
N ILE A 30 -4.09 14.54 10.30
CA ILE A 30 -5.40 14.71 10.95
C ILE A 30 -6.05 13.35 11.23
N SER A 31 -5.92 12.38 10.33
CA SER A 31 -6.49 11.04 10.51
C SER A 31 -5.89 10.29 11.70
N GLY A 32 -4.67 10.63 12.13
CA GLY A 32 -4.10 10.11 13.38
C GLY A 32 -4.64 10.74 14.66
N ILE A 33 -5.16 11.97 14.56
CA ILE A 33 -5.65 12.75 15.71
C ILE A 33 -7.13 12.49 15.96
N VAL A 34 -7.93 12.42 14.89
CA VAL A 34 -9.40 12.31 14.99
C VAL A 34 -9.83 11.12 15.85
N PRO A 35 -9.35 9.87 15.64
CA PRO A 35 -9.75 8.74 16.46
C PRO A 35 -9.42 8.89 17.95
N GLN A 36 -8.34 9.61 18.29
CA GLN A 36 -7.97 9.86 19.70
C GLN A 36 -8.93 10.83 20.40
N LEU A 37 -9.59 11.72 19.64
CA LEU A 37 -10.57 12.65 20.16
C LEU A 37 -11.97 12.04 20.20
N THR A 38 -12.32 11.22 19.21
CA THR A 38 -13.67 10.68 19.06
C THR A 38 -13.87 9.37 19.82
N GLY A 39 -12.83 8.54 19.95
CA GLY A 39 -12.92 7.22 20.56
C GLY A 39 -13.85 6.25 19.81
N TRP A 40 -14.06 6.47 18.51
CA TRP A 40 -14.96 5.65 17.70
C TRP A 40 -14.39 4.26 17.45
N GLU A 41 -14.93 3.28 18.15
CA GLU A 41 -14.52 1.88 18.05
C GLU A 41 -15.59 1.00 17.41
N ASN A 42 -15.17 -0.17 16.92
CA ASN A 42 -16.10 -1.18 16.42
C ASN A 42 -16.62 -2.03 17.59
N THR A 43 -17.93 -2.21 17.69
CA THR A 43 -18.57 -2.98 18.78
C THR A 43 -18.83 -4.44 18.41
N SER A 44 -18.61 -4.84 17.16
CA SER A 44 -18.76 -6.24 16.71
C SER A 44 -17.75 -7.14 17.41
N LEU A 45 -18.11 -8.40 17.71
CA LEU A 45 -17.12 -9.40 18.17
C LEU A 45 -16.24 -9.95 17.05
N ILE A 46 -16.66 -9.76 15.80
CA ILE A 46 -15.95 -10.21 14.60
C ILE A 46 -15.40 -8.98 13.91
N HIS A 47 -14.22 -8.54 14.34
CA HIS A 47 -13.43 -7.49 13.72
C HIS A 47 -11.99 -7.58 14.26
N ARG A 48 -11.09 -6.77 13.71
CA ARG A 48 -9.74 -6.57 14.26
C ARG A 48 -9.60 -5.17 14.83
N GLU A 49 -9.06 -5.06 16.04
CA GLU A 49 -8.67 -3.78 16.64
C GLU A 49 -7.55 -3.11 15.81
N VAL A 50 -7.73 -1.83 15.51
CA VAL A 50 -6.74 -1.04 14.78
C VAL A 50 -5.63 -0.60 15.75
N PHE A 51 -4.38 -0.92 15.42
CA PHE A 51 -3.22 -0.70 16.30
C PHE A 51 -3.27 -1.44 17.65
N GLY A 52 -4.04 -2.53 17.76
CA GLY A 52 -3.99 -3.42 18.92
C GLY A 52 -2.56 -3.91 19.18
N GLY A 53 -2.12 -3.84 20.43
CA GLY A 53 -0.77 -4.23 20.84
C GLY A 53 0.37 -3.26 20.46
N ILE A 54 0.10 -2.19 19.70
CA ILE A 54 1.14 -1.23 19.28
C ILE A 54 1.31 -0.11 20.33
N PRO A 55 2.52 0.10 20.88
CA PRO A 55 2.79 1.21 21.80
C PRO A 55 2.44 2.59 21.22
N THR A 56 1.91 3.47 22.08
CA THR A 56 1.48 4.83 21.68
C THR A 56 2.60 5.62 21.00
N ALA A 57 3.85 5.48 21.45
CA ALA A 57 5.00 6.14 20.83
C ALA A 57 5.15 5.79 19.33
N PHE A 58 4.88 4.54 18.93
CA PHE A 58 4.94 4.14 17.53
C PHE A 58 3.76 4.65 16.72
N LYS A 59 2.55 4.72 17.31
CA LYS A 59 1.40 5.36 16.66
C LYS A 59 1.68 6.84 16.37
N VAL A 60 2.24 7.57 17.35
CA VAL A 60 2.66 8.97 17.18
C VAL A 60 3.76 9.11 16.12
N ALA A 61 4.77 8.24 16.16
CA ALA A 61 5.83 8.24 15.15
C ALA A 61 5.27 7.99 13.73
N PHE A 62 4.35 7.04 13.57
CA PHE A 62 3.69 6.76 12.30
C PHE A 62 2.94 7.99 11.76
N TYR A 63 2.06 8.58 12.57
CA TYR A 63 1.24 9.74 12.18
C TYR A 63 2.01 11.07 12.11
N THR A 64 3.31 11.09 12.39
CA THR A 64 4.18 12.25 12.17
C THR A 64 5.14 12.04 11.00
N VAL A 65 5.84 10.91 10.98
CA VAL A 65 6.85 10.58 9.96
C VAL A 65 6.22 10.39 8.59
N ILE A 66 5.09 9.67 8.49
CA ILE A 66 4.45 9.39 7.20
C ILE A 66 3.99 10.68 6.50
N PRO A 67 3.23 11.59 7.13
CA PRO A 67 2.91 12.91 6.55
C PRO A 67 4.14 13.69 6.07
N MET A 68 5.20 13.75 6.88
CA MET A 68 6.44 14.45 6.50
C MET A 68 7.06 13.84 5.25
N MET A 69 7.12 12.51 5.15
CA MET A 69 7.65 11.80 4.00
C MET A 69 6.78 11.99 2.75
N LEU A 70 5.45 12.04 2.89
CA LEU A 70 4.52 12.32 1.78
C LEU A 70 4.70 13.74 1.23
N ILE A 71 4.81 14.74 2.11
CA ILE A 71 5.08 16.13 1.73
C ILE A 71 6.44 16.22 1.06
N TRP A 72 7.49 15.69 1.69
CA TRP A 72 8.85 15.72 1.15
C TRP A 72 8.94 15.01 -0.21
N GLY A 73 8.36 13.82 -0.33
CA GLY A 73 8.32 13.07 -1.59
C GLY A 73 7.61 13.84 -2.69
N SER A 74 6.52 14.54 -2.37
CA SER A 74 5.84 15.41 -3.32
C SER A 74 6.69 16.63 -3.73
N LEU A 75 7.43 17.24 -2.81
CA LEU A 75 8.36 18.33 -3.15
C LEU A 75 9.44 17.84 -4.12
N ARG A 76 10.03 16.66 -3.88
CA ARG A 76 11.02 16.04 -4.78
C ARG A 76 10.42 15.65 -6.13
N PHE A 77 9.17 15.19 -6.14
CA PHE A 77 8.46 14.93 -7.38
C PHE A 77 8.18 16.25 -8.14
N ALA A 78 7.83 17.33 -7.44
CA ALA A 78 7.64 18.64 -8.04
C ALA A 78 8.94 19.17 -8.70
N ASP A 79 10.11 18.96 -8.08
CA ASP A 79 11.40 19.27 -8.70
C ASP A 79 11.60 18.51 -10.02
N ARG A 80 11.17 17.25 -10.07
CA ARG A 80 11.20 16.46 -11.31
C ARG A 80 10.20 16.97 -12.35
N VAL A 81 9.00 17.36 -11.95
CA VAL A 81 7.99 17.94 -12.83
C VAL A 81 8.49 19.25 -13.44
N ARG A 82 9.17 20.11 -12.66
CA ARG A 82 9.80 21.34 -13.19
C ARG A 82 10.81 21.05 -14.28
N ASN A 83 11.55 19.94 -14.18
CA ASN A 83 12.48 19.54 -15.23
C ASN A 83 11.75 19.09 -16.51
N TRP A 84 10.60 18.42 -16.40
CA TRP A 84 9.77 18.07 -17.56
C TRP A 84 9.10 19.29 -18.20
N GLU A 85 8.74 20.29 -17.39
CA GLU A 85 8.17 21.55 -17.85
C GLU A 85 9.16 22.43 -18.63
N ARG A 86 10.46 22.12 -18.63
CA ARG A 86 11.44 22.79 -19.51
C ARG A 86 11.24 22.45 -20.99
N GLY A 87 10.55 21.35 -21.29
CA GLY A 87 10.20 20.96 -22.65
C GLY A 87 9.03 21.77 -23.21
N ALA A 88 8.80 21.66 -24.53
CA ALA A 88 7.65 22.28 -25.18
C ALA A 88 6.32 21.63 -24.70
N PRO A 89 5.22 22.39 -24.58
CA PRO A 89 3.93 21.84 -24.18
C PRO A 89 3.45 20.76 -25.14
N ASP A 90 3.16 19.58 -24.60
CA ASP A 90 2.63 18.47 -25.40
C ASP A 90 1.12 18.64 -25.62
N ARG A 91 0.70 18.85 -26.88
CA ARG A 91 -0.72 19.06 -27.25
C ARG A 91 -1.47 17.72 -27.29
N ARG A 92 -1.69 17.11 -26.12
CA ARG A 92 -2.39 15.83 -25.94
C ARG A 92 -3.81 15.99 -25.40
N LYS A 93 -4.65 16.83 -26.01
CA LYS A 93 -6.05 16.94 -25.58
C LYS A 93 -6.82 15.64 -25.87
N THR A 94 -7.54 15.14 -24.87
CA THR A 94 -8.52 14.07 -25.04
C THR A 94 -9.77 14.65 -25.71
N THR A 95 -10.23 14.01 -26.78
CA THR A 95 -11.39 14.42 -27.59
C THR A 95 -12.30 13.22 -27.84
N PRO A 96 -13.58 13.43 -28.20
CA PRO A 96 -14.49 12.32 -28.52
C PRO A 96 -13.93 11.37 -29.59
N LYS A 97 -13.15 11.89 -30.55
CA LYS A 97 -12.53 11.10 -31.62
C LYS A 97 -11.39 10.19 -31.14
N ASN A 98 -10.68 10.55 -30.07
CA ASN A 98 -9.49 9.82 -29.61
C ASN A 98 -9.64 9.16 -28.23
N VAL A 99 -10.76 9.38 -27.53
CA VAL A 99 -10.98 8.88 -26.16
C VAL A 99 -10.92 7.36 -26.10
N LYS A 100 -11.53 6.66 -27.06
CA LYS A 100 -11.51 5.18 -27.12
C LYS A 100 -10.07 4.65 -27.24
N ARG A 101 -9.27 5.23 -28.14
CA ARG A 101 -7.86 4.86 -28.31
C ARG A 101 -7.06 5.16 -27.04
N ARG A 102 -7.25 6.33 -26.43
CA ARG A 102 -6.55 6.71 -25.19
C ARG A 102 -6.90 5.82 -24.01
N LEU A 103 -8.16 5.42 -23.87
CA LEU A 103 -8.57 4.46 -22.84
C LEU A 103 -7.96 3.07 -23.10
N ALA A 104 -7.87 2.64 -24.37
CA ALA A 104 -7.19 1.40 -24.72
C ALA A 104 -5.68 1.46 -24.43
N ASP A 105 -5.02 2.58 -24.75
CA ASP A 105 -3.60 2.81 -24.48
C ASP A 105 -3.34 2.86 -22.98
N TYR A 106 -4.17 3.58 -22.22
CA TYR A 106 -4.14 3.62 -20.76
C TYR A 106 -4.29 2.21 -20.17
N ARG A 107 -5.31 1.46 -20.62
CA ARG A 107 -5.51 0.06 -20.24
C ARG A 107 -4.26 -0.77 -20.53
N SER A 108 -3.67 -0.63 -21.71
CA SER A 108 -2.47 -1.40 -22.08
C SER A 108 -1.28 -1.11 -21.13
N GLY A 109 -1.16 0.13 -20.65
CA GLY A 109 -0.14 0.57 -19.71
C GLY A 109 -0.37 0.03 -18.30
N VAL A 110 -1.58 0.22 -17.74
CA VAL A 110 -1.89 -0.23 -16.37
C VAL A 110 -1.94 -1.75 -16.22
N TYR A 111 -2.09 -2.49 -17.31
CA TYR A 111 -1.96 -3.96 -17.35
C TYR A 111 -0.56 -4.43 -17.74
N MET A 112 0.43 -3.54 -17.85
CA MET A 112 1.82 -3.86 -18.18
C MET A 112 1.97 -4.75 -19.42
N ARG A 113 1.13 -4.57 -20.45
CA ARG A 113 1.09 -5.48 -21.62
C ARG A 113 2.44 -5.63 -22.32
N THR A 114 3.28 -4.60 -22.26
CA THR A 114 4.64 -4.65 -22.83
C THR A 114 5.58 -5.57 -22.04
N LEU A 115 5.44 -5.69 -20.72
CA LEU A 115 6.23 -6.61 -19.90
C LEU A 115 5.81 -8.06 -20.13
N LEU A 116 4.53 -8.31 -20.40
CA LEU A 116 3.99 -9.64 -20.72
C LEU A 116 4.57 -10.25 -22.02
N ARG A 117 5.31 -9.47 -22.82
CA ARG A 117 6.06 -10.00 -23.97
C ARG A 117 7.14 -11.00 -23.56
N ASP A 118 7.64 -10.90 -22.33
CA ASP A 118 8.37 -11.97 -21.68
C ASP A 118 7.48 -12.53 -20.57
N SER A 119 6.95 -13.74 -20.77
CA SER A 119 5.95 -14.32 -19.88
C SER A 119 6.44 -14.46 -18.43
N ALA A 120 7.69 -14.90 -18.23
CA ALA A 120 8.26 -15.06 -16.90
C ALA A 120 8.43 -13.71 -16.19
N ALA A 121 9.02 -12.72 -16.86
CA ALA A 121 9.20 -11.39 -16.28
C ALA A 121 7.86 -10.67 -16.09
N GLY A 122 6.93 -10.83 -17.03
CA GLY A 122 5.61 -10.22 -17.01
C GLY A 122 4.74 -10.77 -15.90
N LEU A 123 4.67 -12.10 -15.73
CA LEU A 123 3.91 -12.73 -14.64
C LEU A 123 4.47 -12.32 -13.28
N MET A 124 5.77 -12.44 -13.09
CA MET A 124 6.46 -12.04 -11.85
C MET A 124 6.18 -10.56 -11.48
N HIS A 125 6.29 -9.61 -12.42
CA HIS A 125 5.94 -8.22 -12.12
C HIS A 125 4.44 -8.02 -11.89
N SER A 126 3.58 -8.78 -12.57
CA SER A 126 2.12 -8.71 -12.36
C SER A 126 1.76 -9.14 -10.94
N MET A 127 2.38 -10.20 -10.43
CA MET A 127 2.21 -10.65 -9.04
C MET A 127 2.58 -9.54 -8.04
N ILE A 128 3.73 -8.89 -8.24
CA ILE A 128 4.16 -7.77 -7.39
C ILE A 128 3.19 -6.59 -7.52
N TYR A 129 2.89 -6.16 -8.74
CA TYR A 129 2.09 -4.96 -8.99
C TYR A 129 0.64 -5.10 -8.52
N PHE A 130 -0.05 -6.16 -8.95
CA PHE A 130 -1.45 -6.36 -8.57
C PHE A 130 -1.57 -6.79 -7.11
N GLY A 131 -0.65 -7.60 -6.59
CA GLY A 131 -0.59 -7.92 -5.17
C GLY A 131 -0.44 -6.65 -4.33
N PHE A 132 0.49 -5.76 -4.69
CA PHE A 132 0.66 -4.47 -4.03
C PHE A 132 -0.58 -3.58 -4.13
N LEU A 133 -1.23 -3.47 -5.30
CA LEU A 133 -2.43 -2.65 -5.45
C LEU A 133 -3.61 -3.18 -4.62
N VAL A 134 -3.78 -4.50 -4.53
CA VAL A 134 -4.82 -5.09 -3.68
C VAL A 134 -4.51 -4.85 -2.21
N LEU A 135 -3.25 -5.04 -1.77
CA LEU A 135 -2.82 -4.73 -0.40
C LEU A 135 -3.00 -3.24 -0.06
N LEU A 136 -2.67 -2.34 -0.99
CA LEU A 136 -2.94 -0.90 -0.83
C LEU A 136 -4.43 -0.64 -0.67
N GLY A 137 -5.28 -1.33 -1.45
CA GLY A 137 -6.73 -1.29 -1.32
C GLY A 137 -7.21 -1.76 0.05
N VAL A 138 -6.71 -2.90 0.53
CA VAL A 138 -6.97 -3.46 1.86
C VAL A 138 -6.60 -2.43 2.95
N THR A 139 -5.38 -1.89 2.93
CA THR A 139 -4.98 -0.84 3.89
C THR A 139 -5.85 0.41 3.81
N THR A 140 -6.24 0.83 2.60
CA THR A 140 -7.10 2.02 2.42
C THR A 140 -8.50 1.77 2.97
N VAL A 141 -9.08 0.59 2.74
CA VAL A 141 -10.39 0.20 3.27
C VAL A 141 -10.38 0.20 4.79
N LEU A 142 -9.32 -0.35 5.41
CA LEU A 142 -9.14 -0.33 6.85
C LEU A 142 -9.06 1.09 7.40
N GLU A 143 -8.27 1.97 6.77
CA GLU A 143 -8.15 3.35 7.22
C GLU A 143 -9.49 4.08 7.09
N ILE A 144 -10.24 3.88 6.00
CA ILE A 144 -11.58 4.46 5.84
C ILE A 144 -12.50 4.01 6.98
N ASP A 145 -12.58 2.70 7.26
CA ASP A 145 -13.38 2.16 8.36
C ASP A 145 -12.95 2.72 9.72
N HIS A 146 -11.64 2.83 9.95
CA HIS A 146 -11.08 3.38 11.18
C HIS A 146 -11.55 4.83 11.41
N GLN A 147 -11.59 5.65 10.36
CA GLN A 147 -12.03 7.04 10.41
C GLN A 147 -13.56 7.23 10.46
N MET A 148 -14.36 6.19 10.20
CA MET A 148 -15.82 6.29 10.23
C MET A 148 -16.37 6.35 11.67
N PRO A 149 -17.45 7.12 11.90
CA PRO A 149 -18.26 7.01 13.11
C PRO A 149 -18.76 5.59 13.33
N GLU A 150 -19.04 5.22 14.58
CA GLU A 150 -19.47 3.87 14.96
C GLU A 150 -20.62 3.32 14.09
N ALA A 151 -21.63 4.15 13.80
CA ALA A 151 -22.79 3.78 12.98
C ALA A 151 -22.47 3.49 11.50
N LEU A 152 -21.29 3.90 11.01
CA LEU A 152 -20.84 3.74 9.63
C LEU A 152 -19.66 2.77 9.48
N LYS A 153 -19.13 2.23 10.59
CA LYS A 153 -18.14 1.16 10.53
C LYS A 153 -18.75 -0.07 9.88
N PHE A 154 -18.03 -0.67 8.94
CA PHE A 154 -18.52 -1.74 8.07
C PHE A 154 -17.56 -2.94 8.02
N LEU A 155 -16.31 -2.80 8.52
CA LEU A 155 -15.30 -3.85 8.46
C LEU A 155 -15.45 -4.86 9.62
N HIS A 156 -16.61 -5.51 9.67
CA HIS A 156 -16.94 -6.51 10.67
C HIS A 156 -17.72 -7.70 10.07
N GLY A 157 -17.87 -8.77 10.84
CA GLY A 157 -18.64 -9.96 10.43
C GLY A 157 -18.09 -10.58 9.14
N ASP A 158 -18.97 -10.84 8.16
CA ASP A 158 -18.59 -11.43 6.88
C ASP A 158 -17.77 -10.50 5.99
N VAL A 159 -17.93 -9.19 6.13
CA VAL A 159 -17.10 -8.20 5.40
C VAL A 159 -15.65 -8.30 5.87
N TYR A 160 -15.42 -8.40 7.18
CA TYR A 160 -14.09 -8.61 7.75
C TYR A 160 -13.48 -9.94 7.28
N ARG A 161 -14.25 -11.03 7.25
CA ARG A 161 -13.79 -12.34 6.78
C ARG A 161 -13.31 -12.31 5.33
N GLY A 162 -14.10 -11.69 4.45
CA GLY A 162 -13.70 -11.49 3.05
C GLY A 162 -12.47 -10.59 2.92
N TYR A 163 -12.41 -9.51 3.70
CA TYR A 163 -11.26 -8.61 3.77
C TYR A 163 -9.97 -9.34 4.17
N ALA A 164 -10.02 -10.16 5.23
CA ALA A 164 -8.87 -10.93 5.71
C ALA A 164 -8.36 -11.90 4.65
N LEU A 165 -9.26 -12.68 4.04
CA LEU A 165 -8.91 -13.61 2.96
C LEU A 165 -8.27 -12.91 1.75
N VAL A 166 -8.84 -11.77 1.32
CA VAL A 166 -8.30 -11.00 0.20
C VAL A 166 -6.92 -10.45 0.54
N GLY A 167 -6.72 -9.96 1.76
CA GLY A 167 -5.44 -9.51 2.28
C GLY A 167 -4.37 -10.61 2.22
N ASP A 168 -4.69 -11.80 2.74
CA ASP A 168 -3.77 -12.94 2.78
C ASP A 168 -3.37 -13.42 1.39
N VAL A 169 -4.35 -13.64 0.50
CA VAL A 169 -4.08 -14.09 -0.86
C VAL A 169 -3.24 -13.06 -1.62
N ALA A 170 -3.56 -11.77 -1.49
CA ALA A 170 -2.78 -10.71 -2.11
C ALA A 170 -1.36 -10.63 -1.53
N GLY A 171 -1.21 -10.81 -0.22
CA GLY A 171 0.07 -10.89 0.48
C GLY A 171 0.96 -12.02 -0.04
N VAL A 172 0.38 -13.20 -0.29
CA VAL A 172 1.10 -14.36 -0.85
C VAL A 172 1.52 -14.06 -2.27
N VAL A 173 0.60 -13.60 -3.12
CA VAL A 173 0.89 -13.26 -4.52
C VAL A 173 2.02 -12.23 -4.59
N PHE A 174 1.94 -11.16 -3.80
CA PHE A 174 2.98 -10.14 -3.70
C PHE A 174 4.33 -10.74 -3.26
N THR A 175 4.34 -11.46 -2.13
CA THR A 175 5.57 -12.00 -1.53
C THR A 175 6.25 -13.01 -2.45
N VAL A 176 5.50 -13.94 -3.06
CA VAL A 176 6.03 -14.89 -4.05
C VAL A 176 6.58 -14.15 -5.26
N GLY A 177 5.91 -13.10 -5.73
CA GLY A 177 6.41 -12.25 -6.81
C GLY A 177 7.77 -11.61 -6.48
N VAL A 178 7.93 -11.10 -5.26
CA VAL A 178 9.19 -10.51 -4.77
C VAL A 178 10.29 -11.57 -4.63
N VAL A 179 10.00 -12.72 -4.03
CA VAL A 179 10.95 -13.85 -3.93
C VAL A 179 11.41 -14.27 -5.32
N TRP A 180 10.48 -14.42 -6.27
CA TRP A 180 10.83 -14.74 -7.65
C TRP A 180 11.69 -13.65 -8.29
N ALA A 181 11.40 -12.37 -8.05
CA ALA A 181 12.24 -11.27 -8.52
C ALA A 181 13.67 -11.31 -7.96
N ILE A 182 13.83 -11.66 -6.68
CA ILE A 182 15.14 -11.87 -6.05
C ILE A 182 15.88 -13.04 -6.71
N LEU A 183 15.24 -14.22 -6.79
CA LEU A 183 15.84 -15.41 -7.39
C LEU A 183 16.25 -15.15 -8.85
N ARG A 184 15.38 -14.50 -9.62
CA ARG A 184 15.65 -14.17 -11.02
C ARG A 184 16.81 -13.19 -11.15
N ARG A 185 16.91 -12.21 -10.27
CA ARG A 185 17.94 -11.16 -10.31
C ARG A 185 19.30 -11.62 -9.80
N TYR A 186 19.35 -12.43 -8.74
CA TYR A 186 20.58 -12.75 -8.03
C TYR A 186 21.02 -14.21 -8.14
N VAL A 187 20.15 -15.12 -8.57
CA VAL A 187 20.50 -16.54 -8.81
C VAL A 187 20.54 -16.82 -10.31
N GLN A 188 19.41 -16.68 -11.02
CA GLN A 188 19.31 -17.01 -12.45
C GLN A 188 20.11 -16.04 -13.34
N ARG A 189 20.20 -14.76 -12.94
CA ARG A 189 20.99 -13.70 -13.57
C ARG A 189 20.98 -13.68 -15.12
N PRO A 190 19.81 -13.64 -15.80
CA PRO A 190 19.77 -13.45 -17.26
C PRO A 190 20.61 -12.26 -17.72
N TYR A 191 21.34 -12.41 -18.84
CA TYR A 191 22.32 -11.41 -19.33
C TYR A 191 21.77 -9.97 -19.32
N ARG A 192 20.54 -9.78 -19.84
CA ARG A 192 19.88 -8.47 -19.95
C ARG A 192 19.66 -7.72 -18.63
N ILE A 193 19.56 -8.45 -17.51
CA ILE A 193 19.39 -7.84 -16.18
C ILE A 193 20.71 -7.81 -15.40
N ARG A 194 21.59 -8.80 -15.62
CA ARG A 194 22.89 -8.89 -14.95
C ARG A 194 23.70 -7.61 -15.12
N ILE A 195 23.77 -7.09 -16.34
CA ILE A 195 24.52 -5.85 -16.67
C ILE A 195 23.88 -4.56 -16.14
N LYS A 196 22.63 -4.63 -15.62
CA LYS A 196 21.87 -3.48 -15.11
C LYS A 196 21.65 -3.55 -13.60
N THR A 197 22.11 -4.60 -12.92
CA THR A 197 21.89 -4.76 -11.48
C THR A 197 22.74 -3.75 -10.71
N LYS A 198 22.11 -3.03 -9.79
CA LYS A 198 22.74 -2.07 -8.88
C LYS A 198 22.43 -2.43 -7.42
N PRO A 199 23.23 -1.96 -6.44
CA PRO A 199 22.99 -2.23 -5.02
C PRO A 199 21.60 -1.81 -4.54
N GLU A 200 21.05 -0.72 -5.07
CA GLU A 200 19.73 -0.21 -4.69
C GLU A 200 18.61 -1.21 -5.01
N HIS A 201 18.80 -2.07 -6.03
CA HIS A 201 17.83 -3.11 -6.33
C HIS A 201 17.75 -4.17 -5.22
N ALA A 202 18.86 -4.43 -4.53
CA ALA A 202 18.89 -5.39 -3.43
C ALA A 202 18.17 -4.81 -2.22
N LEU A 203 18.41 -3.53 -1.92
CA LEU A 203 17.72 -2.81 -0.86
C LEU A 203 16.22 -2.76 -1.10
N ILE A 204 15.78 -2.37 -2.30
CA ILE A 204 14.36 -2.28 -2.65
C ILE A 204 13.68 -3.65 -2.52
N LEU A 205 14.27 -4.71 -3.11
CA LEU A 205 13.68 -6.04 -3.04
C LEU A 205 13.71 -6.61 -1.61
N GLY A 206 14.76 -6.31 -0.84
CA GLY A 206 14.86 -6.68 0.57
C GLY A 206 13.79 -6.02 1.42
N VAL A 207 13.55 -4.72 1.24
CA VAL A 207 12.49 -3.98 1.94
C VAL A 207 11.11 -4.51 1.57
N LEU A 208 10.83 -4.75 0.28
CA LEU A 208 9.54 -5.31 -0.15
C LEU A 208 9.32 -6.71 0.44
N LEU A 209 10.36 -7.55 0.46
CA LEU A 209 10.27 -8.89 1.07
C LEU A 209 10.07 -8.80 2.58
N ALA A 210 10.81 -7.92 3.26
CA ALA A 210 10.68 -7.69 4.69
C ALA A 210 9.25 -7.28 5.03
N ILE A 211 8.68 -6.29 4.34
CA ILE A 211 7.29 -5.86 4.56
C ILE A 211 6.31 -7.03 4.38
N GLY A 212 6.45 -7.83 3.33
CA GLY A 212 5.61 -9.01 3.10
C GLY A 212 5.70 -10.06 4.22
N ILE A 213 6.92 -10.43 4.61
CA ILE A 213 7.16 -11.41 5.69
C ILE A 213 6.67 -10.87 7.03
N THR A 214 7.01 -9.64 7.37
CA THR A 214 6.59 -9.02 8.64
C THR A 214 5.09 -8.81 8.72
N GLY A 215 4.39 -8.60 7.60
CA GLY A 215 2.93 -8.53 7.58
C GLY A 215 2.28 -9.84 8.04
N PHE A 216 2.72 -10.96 7.48
CA PHE A 216 2.26 -12.29 7.94
C PHE A 216 2.71 -12.61 9.36
N GLY A 217 3.92 -12.21 9.75
CA GLY A 217 4.41 -12.37 11.11
C GLY A 217 3.56 -11.60 12.13
N ALA A 218 3.24 -10.34 11.85
CA ALA A 218 2.38 -9.53 12.70
C ALA A 218 0.97 -10.14 12.86
N GLU A 219 0.39 -10.64 11.78
CA GLU A 219 -0.90 -11.32 11.84
C GLU A 219 -0.83 -12.64 12.62
N MET A 220 0.20 -13.46 12.38
CA MET A 220 0.47 -14.70 13.11
C MET A 220 0.50 -14.46 14.62
N PHE A 221 1.30 -13.49 15.08
CA PHE A 221 1.44 -13.21 16.50
C PHE A 221 0.17 -12.62 17.10
N ARG A 222 -0.52 -11.72 16.38
CA ARG A 222 -1.82 -11.17 16.82
C ARG A 222 -2.86 -12.26 17.05
N ILE A 223 -2.98 -13.22 16.12
CA ILE A 223 -3.93 -14.34 16.26
C ILE A 223 -3.52 -15.23 17.43
N ALA A 224 -2.24 -15.61 17.52
CA ALA A 224 -1.74 -16.46 18.61
C ALA A 224 -1.96 -15.83 19.99
N GLN A 225 -1.74 -14.51 20.10
CA GLN A 225 -1.99 -13.76 21.33
C GLN A 225 -3.46 -13.87 21.77
N GLY A 226 -4.41 -13.68 20.84
CA GLY A 226 -5.84 -13.79 21.18
C GLY A 226 -6.26 -15.24 21.49
N GLN A 227 -5.65 -16.24 20.85
CA GLN A 227 -5.87 -17.66 21.18
C GLN A 227 -5.38 -17.98 22.60
N ALA A 228 -4.18 -17.50 22.96
CA ALA A 228 -3.64 -17.65 24.31
C ALA A 228 -4.47 -16.93 25.39
N ALA A 229 -5.15 -15.84 25.02
CA ALA A 229 -6.09 -15.12 25.90
C ALA A 229 -7.47 -15.80 26.02
N GLY A 230 -7.70 -16.94 25.33
CA GLY A 230 -8.97 -17.67 25.36
C GLY A 230 -10.10 -17.01 24.57
N VAL A 231 -9.78 -16.07 23.67
CA VAL A 231 -10.75 -15.39 22.81
C VAL A 231 -11.20 -16.32 21.69
N ASN A 232 -12.50 -16.39 21.40
CA ASN A 232 -12.97 -17.10 20.22
C ASN A 232 -12.57 -16.33 18.94
N LEU A 233 -11.60 -16.89 18.21
CA LEU A 233 -11.06 -16.35 16.96
C LEU A 233 -11.43 -17.22 15.75
N ASP A 234 -12.60 -17.86 15.74
CA ASP A 234 -13.04 -18.69 14.61
C ASP A 234 -13.09 -17.93 13.28
N HIS A 235 -13.34 -16.62 13.34
CA HIS A 235 -13.34 -15.73 12.19
C HIS A 235 -11.93 -15.51 11.59
N GLU A 236 -10.86 -15.67 12.37
CA GLU A 236 -9.49 -15.53 11.90
C GLU A 236 -9.04 -16.70 11.02
N LYS A 237 -9.82 -17.79 10.93
CA LYS A 237 -9.57 -18.88 9.96
C LYS A 237 -9.63 -18.42 8.50
N TRP A 238 -10.21 -17.24 8.24
CA TRP A 238 -10.20 -16.60 6.93
C TRP A 238 -8.86 -15.96 6.59
N SER A 239 -7.99 -15.71 7.57
CA SER A 239 -6.56 -15.47 7.38
C SER A 239 -5.88 -16.81 7.10
N VAL A 240 -6.03 -17.29 5.87
CA VAL A 240 -5.57 -18.61 5.40
C VAL A 240 -4.06 -18.83 5.51
N VAL A 241 -3.28 -17.78 5.72
CA VAL A 241 -1.84 -17.85 5.99
C VAL A 241 -1.56 -17.54 7.46
N GLY A 242 -2.10 -16.44 7.98
CA GLY A 242 -1.84 -16.02 9.35
C GLY A 242 -2.29 -17.05 10.40
N TYR A 243 -3.46 -17.66 10.23
CA TYR A 243 -4.02 -18.61 11.20
C TYR A 243 -3.22 -19.91 11.31
N PRO A 244 -2.83 -20.60 10.21
CA PRO A 244 -1.92 -21.73 10.30
C PRO A 244 -0.56 -21.36 10.88
N LEU A 245 0.00 -20.20 10.54
CA LEU A 245 1.26 -19.73 11.11
C LEU A 245 1.14 -19.52 12.62
N ALA A 246 0.00 -19.01 13.12
CA ALA A 246 -0.23 -18.80 14.54
C ALA A 246 -0.10 -20.09 15.36
N GLN A 247 -0.49 -21.23 14.76
CA GLN A 247 -0.38 -22.53 15.43
C GLN A 247 1.07 -22.94 15.72
N LEU A 248 2.05 -22.37 15.01
CA LEU A 248 3.47 -22.62 15.25
C LEU A 248 3.98 -21.99 16.55
N VAL A 249 3.26 -20.99 17.08
CA VAL A 249 3.68 -20.21 18.27
C VAL A 249 2.67 -20.25 19.41
N ASN A 250 1.57 -21.01 19.30
CA ASN A 250 0.52 -21.09 20.32
C ASN A 250 0.96 -21.63 21.68
N GLY A 251 2.09 -22.34 21.77
CA GLY A 251 2.67 -22.78 23.03
C GLY A 251 3.60 -21.76 23.70
N ALA A 252 3.81 -20.59 23.09
CA ALA A 252 4.71 -19.57 23.63
C ALA A 252 4.10 -18.86 24.84
N SER A 253 4.96 -18.33 25.71
CA SER A 253 4.53 -17.51 26.85
C SER A 253 3.83 -16.23 26.39
N ALA A 254 2.90 -15.71 27.20
CA ALA A 254 2.24 -14.43 26.93
C ALA A 254 3.25 -13.26 26.74
N SER A 255 4.40 -13.29 27.44
CA SER A 255 5.48 -12.33 27.24
C SER A 255 6.11 -12.40 25.85
N THR A 256 6.30 -13.60 25.31
CA THR A 256 6.81 -13.80 23.95
C THR A 256 5.80 -13.31 22.92
N LEU A 257 4.51 -13.59 23.13
CA LEU A 257 3.41 -13.19 22.25
C LEU A 257 3.04 -11.69 22.34
N THR A 258 3.69 -10.92 23.20
CA THR A 258 3.46 -9.46 23.35
C THR A 258 4.65 -8.61 22.92
N THR A 259 5.80 -9.23 22.59
CA THR A 259 7.06 -8.53 22.27
C THR A 259 7.42 -8.60 20.78
N TRP A 260 6.43 -8.75 19.91
CA TRP A 260 6.61 -8.86 18.45
C TRP A 260 6.45 -7.54 17.71
#